data_AF-A0A420RXJ1-F1
#
_entry.id   AF-A0A420RXJ1-F1
#
_cell.length_a   1.000
_cell.length_b   1.000
_cell.length_c   1.000
_cell.angle_alpha   90.00
_cell.angle_beta   90.00
_cell.angle_gamma   90.00
#
_symmetry.space_group_name_H-M   'P 1'
#
loop_
_entity.id
_entity.type
_entity.pdbx_description
1 polymer ?
#
loop_
_entity_poly.entity_id
_entity_poly.type
_entity_poly.pdbx_seq_one_letter_code
_entity_poly.pdbx_strand_id
1 'polypeptide(L)'
;MQMTPSILSSLLALLASVHAAPSKAKEVGEHVQGDYLKEETFQLTDTSLSALHEIDLSHASLFYPKSTSKGRSTTHHVLGKCKTFPEDRNWPSSSVWKLLDLITGGALIKTVPIAAPCYRNFGSYDKVECSRVVDQWSNSSLQ
;
A
#
# COMPACT_ATOMS: atom_id res chain seq x y z
N MET A 1 -57.86 -44.93 12.62
CA MET A 1 -57.74 -44.69 11.16
C MET A 1 -56.50 -43.86 10.94
N GLN A 2 -55.45 -44.49 10.38
CA GLN A 2 -54.24 -43.84 9.88
C GLN A 2 -54.59 -43.09 8.60
N MET A 3 -54.08 -41.85 8.43
CA MET A 3 -53.68 -41.28 7.14
C MET A 3 -52.63 -40.18 7.39
N THR A 4 -51.38 -40.48 7.08
CA THR A 4 -50.37 -39.48 6.70
C THR A 4 -50.69 -39.01 5.27
N PRO A 5 -50.20 -37.82 4.84
CA PRO A 5 -49.17 -37.90 3.79
C PRO A 5 -48.11 -36.77 3.77
N SER A 6 -46.97 -37.20 3.20
CA SER A 6 -46.08 -36.50 2.27
C SER A 6 -45.38 -35.18 2.65
N ILE A 7 -44.19 -35.42 3.20
CA ILE A 7 -42.89 -34.85 2.86
C ILE A 7 -42.87 -34.05 1.53
N LEU A 8 -42.62 -32.75 1.62
CA LEU A 8 -42.02 -31.96 0.54
C LEU A 8 -40.59 -31.60 0.96
N SER A 9 -39.63 -32.21 0.28
CA SER A 9 -38.20 -31.97 0.42
C SER A 9 -37.85 -30.53 0.05
N SER A 10 -37.51 -29.69 1.03
CA SER A 10 -36.79 -28.45 0.77
C SER A 10 -35.29 -28.74 0.69
N LEU A 11 -34.77 -28.96 -0.53
CA LEU A 11 -33.35 -28.80 -0.80
C LEU A 11 -33.00 -27.31 -0.72
N LEU A 12 -32.54 -26.87 0.45
CA LEU A 12 -31.87 -25.58 0.60
C LEU A 12 -30.39 -25.79 0.22
N ALA A 13 -30.02 -25.42 -1.00
CA ALA A 13 -28.62 -25.40 -1.41
C ALA A 13 -27.87 -24.31 -0.62
N LEU A 14 -27.04 -24.72 0.35
CA LEU A 14 -26.05 -23.82 0.95
C LEU A 14 -25.03 -23.46 -0.14
N LEU A 15 -25.19 -22.27 -0.72
CA LEU A 15 -24.10 -21.56 -1.39
C LEU A 15 -23.08 -21.18 -0.32
N ALA A 16 -22.08 -22.04 -0.12
CA ALA A 16 -20.87 -21.64 0.58
C ALA A 16 -20.22 -20.54 -0.26
N SER A 17 -20.33 -19.29 0.18
CA SER A 17 -19.48 -18.22 -0.31
C SER A 17 -18.04 -18.60 0.03
N VAL A 18 -17.31 -19.13 -0.96
CA VAL A 18 -15.86 -19.16 -0.95
C VAL A 18 -15.42 -17.70 -0.86
N HIS A 19 -15.18 -17.22 0.35
CA HIS A 19 -14.32 -16.05 0.53
C HIS A 19 -12.94 -16.52 0.10
N ALA A 20 -12.63 -16.29 -1.18
CA ALA A 20 -11.26 -16.31 -1.63
C ALA A 20 -10.51 -15.33 -0.72
N ALA A 21 -9.64 -15.87 0.14
CA ALA A 21 -8.66 -15.07 0.83
C ALA A 21 -7.95 -14.23 -0.24
N PRO A 22 -7.76 -12.91 -0.03
CA PRO A 22 -6.98 -12.11 -0.96
C PRO A 22 -5.63 -12.80 -1.11
N SER A 23 -5.32 -13.24 -2.33
CA SER A 23 -4.02 -13.83 -2.63
C SER A 23 -2.97 -12.85 -2.11
N LYS A 24 -2.11 -13.30 -1.19
CA LYS A 24 -0.92 -12.54 -0.80
C LYS A 24 -0.30 -12.01 -2.09
N ALA A 25 -0.39 -10.70 -2.32
CA ALA A 25 0.35 -10.07 -3.40
C ALA A 25 1.79 -10.53 -3.20
N LYS A 26 2.40 -11.04 -4.27
CA LYS A 26 3.76 -11.58 -4.23
C LYS A 26 4.69 -10.45 -3.79
N GLU A 27 5.03 -10.40 -2.51
CA GLU A 27 5.93 -9.40 -1.93
C GLU A 27 7.24 -9.43 -2.73
N VAL A 28 7.72 -8.26 -3.15
CA VAL A 28 8.93 -8.14 -3.97
C VAL A 28 10.04 -7.61 -3.09
N GLY A 29 10.94 -8.52 -2.72
CA GLY A 29 12.03 -8.27 -1.80
C GLY A 29 12.42 -9.58 -1.14
N GLU A 30 13.46 -9.53 -0.32
CA GLU A 30 13.94 -10.68 0.44
C GLU A 30 14.36 -10.26 1.84
N HIS A 31 14.34 -11.23 2.76
CA HIS A 31 14.91 -11.04 4.08
C HIS A 31 16.43 -11.11 3.99
N VAL A 32 17.10 -9.99 4.26
CA VAL A 32 18.56 -9.89 4.29
C VAL A 32 19.07 -10.17 5.70
N GLN A 33 20.23 -10.83 5.78
CA GLN A 33 20.95 -11.08 7.03
C GLN A 33 21.96 -9.97 7.28
N GLY A 34 22.10 -9.52 8.52
CA GLY A 34 23.05 -8.48 8.90
C GLY A 34 22.67 -7.80 10.20
N ASP A 35 23.41 -6.75 10.54
CA ASP A 35 23.11 -5.86 11.67
C ASP A 35 22.06 -4.82 11.24
N TYR A 36 20.83 -5.29 11.01
CA TYR A 36 19.67 -4.49 10.62
C TYR A 36 18.64 -4.42 11.74
N LEU A 37 17.88 -3.33 11.81
CA LEU A 37 16.67 -3.27 12.62
C LEU A 37 15.67 -4.33 12.12
N LYS A 38 14.76 -4.80 12.99
CA LYS A 38 13.77 -5.82 12.61
C LYS A 38 12.95 -5.37 11.41
N GLU A 39 12.62 -4.07 11.39
CA GLU A 39 11.86 -3.36 10.38
C GLU A 39 12.65 -3.15 9.07
N GLU A 40 13.97 -3.33 9.10
CA GLU A 40 14.87 -3.16 7.94
C GLU A 40 15.32 -4.50 7.35
N THR A 41 14.92 -5.63 7.93
CA THR A 41 15.34 -6.95 7.44
C THR A 41 14.75 -7.30 6.09
N PHE A 42 13.62 -6.71 5.70
CA PHE A 42 13.00 -6.94 4.39
C PHE A 42 13.46 -5.84 3.41
N GLN A 43 14.21 -6.21 2.37
CA GLN A 43 14.79 -5.26 1.43
C GLN A 43 14.60 -5.67 -0.02
N LEU A 44 14.54 -4.67 -0.90
CA LEU A 44 14.66 -4.86 -2.34
C LEU A 44 16.14 -5.01 -2.70
N THR A 45 16.52 -6.18 -3.20
CA THR A 45 17.90 -6.53 -3.58
C THR A 45 18.00 -6.81 -5.09
N ASP A 46 19.22 -6.94 -5.61
CA ASP A 46 19.45 -7.20 -7.04
C ASP A 46 18.78 -8.50 -7.54
N THR A 47 18.65 -9.52 -6.68
CA THR A 47 17.97 -10.80 -6.99
C THR A 47 16.46 -10.63 -7.15
N SER A 48 15.86 -9.69 -6.41
CA SER A 48 14.43 -9.41 -6.45
C SER A 48 13.98 -8.59 -7.66
N LEU A 49 14.93 -7.98 -8.40
CA LEU A 49 14.61 -7.09 -9.53
C LEU A 49 13.95 -7.81 -10.71
N SER A 50 14.28 -9.08 -10.95
CA SER A 50 13.62 -9.86 -11.99
C SER A 50 12.13 -10.03 -11.70
N ALA A 51 11.76 -10.25 -10.44
CA ALA A 51 10.35 -10.33 -10.05
C ALA A 51 9.62 -9.00 -10.24
N LEU A 52 10.31 -7.87 -10.03
CA LEU A 52 9.75 -6.54 -10.26
C LEU A 52 9.43 -6.29 -11.74
N HIS A 53 10.34 -6.70 -12.62
CA HIS A 53 10.16 -6.59 -14.07
C HIS A 53 8.95 -7.39 -14.55
N GLU A 54 8.73 -8.60 -14.03
CA GLU A 54 7.54 -9.42 -14.37
C GLU A 54 6.22 -8.79 -13.91
N ILE A 55 6.23 -7.99 -12.84
CA ILE A 55 5.02 -7.35 -12.29
C ILE A 55 4.65 -6.10 -13.08
N ASP A 56 5.64 -5.26 -13.38
CA ASP A 56 5.41 -4.00 -14.10
C ASP A 56 6.66 -3.59 -14.88
N LEU A 57 6.75 -4.12 -16.11
CA LEU A 57 7.80 -3.79 -17.08
C LEU A 57 7.96 -2.29 -17.31
N SER A 58 6.86 -1.53 -17.26
CA SER A 58 6.85 -0.11 -17.60
C SER A 58 7.42 0.78 -16.50
N HIS A 59 7.29 0.37 -15.24
CA HIS A 59 7.68 1.18 -14.10
C HIS A 59 8.79 0.56 -13.22
N ALA A 60 9.14 -0.71 -13.41
CA ALA A 60 10.17 -1.41 -12.62
C ALA A 60 11.50 -0.64 -12.54
N SER A 61 11.92 -0.01 -13.64
CA SER A 61 13.16 0.76 -13.72
C SER A 61 13.24 1.95 -12.75
N LEU A 62 12.10 2.46 -12.26
CA LEU A 62 12.05 3.53 -11.26
C LEU A 62 12.62 3.10 -9.90
N PHE A 63 12.65 1.80 -9.62
CA PHE A 63 13.08 1.24 -8.34
C PHE A 63 14.41 0.50 -8.42
N TYR A 64 15.08 0.49 -9.57
CA TYR A 64 16.38 -0.15 -9.71
C TYR A 64 17.44 0.63 -8.93
N PRO A 65 18.30 -0.04 -8.15
CA PRO A 65 19.48 0.58 -7.58
C PRO A 65 20.31 1.22 -8.70
N LYS A 66 20.82 2.43 -8.46
CA LYS A 66 21.64 3.12 -9.46
C LYS A 66 22.94 2.35 -9.64
N SER A 67 23.01 1.52 -10.69
CA SER A 67 24.23 0.84 -11.10
C SER A 67 25.33 1.87 -11.37
N THR A 68 26.51 1.69 -10.78
CA THR A 68 27.70 2.52 -11.01
C THR A 68 28.26 2.27 -12.40
N SER A 69 27.53 2.64 -13.46
CA SER A 69 28.09 2.74 -14.79
C SER A 69 28.88 4.06 -14.88
N LYS A 70 30.18 3.92 -15.17
CA LYS A 70 31.12 5.03 -15.38
C LYS A 70 30.53 6.02 -16.38
N GLY A 71 30.20 7.20 -15.89
CA GLY A 71 29.58 8.26 -16.68
C GLY A 71 28.83 9.25 -15.80
N ARG A 72 29.42 9.65 -14.67
CA ARG A 72 28.93 10.84 -13.94
C ARG A 72 29.26 12.03 -14.83
N SER A 73 28.35 12.34 -15.75
CA SER A 73 28.31 13.68 -16.32
C SER A 73 28.13 14.63 -15.15
N THR A 74 29.22 15.27 -14.75
CA THR A 74 29.27 16.33 -13.76
C THR A 74 28.59 17.61 -14.25
N THR A 75 27.94 17.56 -15.42
CA THR A 75 27.01 18.58 -15.93
C THR A 75 25.55 18.13 -15.85
N HIS A 76 25.18 17.30 -14.86
CA HIS A 76 23.90 17.57 -14.20
C HIS A 76 24.08 18.88 -13.45
N HIS A 77 23.92 19.98 -14.17
CA HIS A 77 23.76 21.27 -13.55
C HIS A 77 22.80 21.07 -12.38
N VAL A 78 23.29 21.45 -11.20
CA VAL A 78 22.51 21.88 -10.04
C VAL A 78 21.72 23.13 -10.47
N LEU A 79 20.92 23.02 -11.54
CA LEU A 79 19.79 23.90 -11.77
C LEU A 79 18.79 23.42 -10.74
N GLY A 80 18.43 24.28 -9.78
CA GLY A 80 17.49 23.96 -8.72
C GLY A 80 16.19 23.40 -9.28
N LYS A 81 16.09 22.08 -9.41
CA LYS A 81 14.87 21.40 -9.83
C LYS A 81 14.01 21.27 -8.58
N CYS A 82 12.87 21.94 -8.56
CA CYS A 82 11.88 21.79 -7.51
C CYS A 82 11.48 20.31 -7.38
N LYS A 83 11.18 19.88 -6.15
CA LYS A 83 10.47 18.61 -5.93
C LYS A 83 9.07 18.72 -6.55
N THR A 84 8.57 17.61 -7.07
CA THR A 84 7.21 17.53 -7.59
C THR A 84 6.21 17.43 -6.45
N PHE A 85 4.99 17.93 -6.66
CA PHE A 85 3.86 17.81 -5.75
C PHE A 85 2.64 17.21 -6.49
N PRO A 86 1.58 16.79 -5.78
CA PRO A 86 0.38 16.27 -6.42
C PRO A 86 -0.14 17.22 -7.51
N GLU A 87 -0.66 16.66 -8.61
CA GLU A 87 -1.08 17.36 -9.84
C GLU A 87 0.04 17.86 -10.77
N ASP A 88 1.32 17.81 -10.36
CA ASP A 88 2.42 18.08 -11.29
C ASP A 88 2.49 17.03 -12.40
N ARG A 89 2.92 17.43 -13.60
CA ARG A 89 3.13 16.52 -14.73
C ARG A 89 4.04 15.33 -14.40
N ASN A 90 5.03 15.54 -13.53
CA ASN A 90 6.01 14.53 -13.13
C ASN A 90 5.62 13.85 -11.79
N TRP A 91 4.42 14.10 -11.27
CA TRP A 91 3.90 13.35 -10.12
C TRP A 91 3.67 11.89 -10.50
N PRO A 92 4.04 10.90 -9.67
CA PRO A 92 3.85 9.50 -10.02
C PRO A 92 2.36 9.17 -10.23
N SER A 93 2.08 8.38 -11.25
CA SER A 93 0.73 7.90 -11.54
C SER A 93 0.25 6.91 -10.46
N SER A 94 -1.06 6.64 -10.43
CA SER A 94 -1.61 5.65 -9.49
C SER A 94 -0.99 4.26 -9.64
N SER A 95 -0.57 3.86 -10.85
CA SER A 95 0.09 2.57 -11.07
C SER A 95 1.48 2.53 -10.44
N VAL A 96 2.25 3.62 -10.52
CA VAL A 96 3.56 3.72 -9.87
C VAL A 96 3.41 3.67 -8.34
N TRP A 97 2.42 4.35 -7.78
CA TRP A 97 2.13 4.26 -6.34
C TRP A 97 1.72 2.84 -5.90
N LYS A 98 0.91 2.15 -6.70
CA LYS A 98 0.56 0.73 -6.43
C LYS A 98 1.77 -0.19 -6.50
N LEU A 99 2.70 0.06 -7.42
CA LEU A 99 3.93 -0.70 -7.50
C LEU A 99 4.80 -0.47 -6.25
N LEU A 100 4.93 0.79 -5.80
CA LEU A 100 5.62 1.11 -4.55
C LEU A 100 4.99 0.40 -3.34
N ASP A 101 3.66 0.41 -3.24
CA ASP A 101 2.93 -0.30 -2.17
C ASP A 101 3.24 -1.80 -2.20
N LEU A 102 3.25 -2.42 -3.38
CA LEU A 102 3.55 -3.84 -3.53
C LEU A 102 4.99 -4.19 -3.14
N ILE A 103 5.98 -3.43 -3.59
CA ILE A 103 7.39 -3.71 -3.27
C ILE A 103 7.75 -3.38 -1.81
N THR A 104 6.92 -2.58 -1.13
CA THR A 104 7.08 -2.31 0.31
C THR A 104 6.25 -3.25 1.18
N GLY A 105 5.64 -4.29 0.59
CA GLY A 105 4.83 -5.26 1.33
C GLY A 105 3.54 -4.67 1.90
N GLY A 106 2.97 -3.65 1.26
CA GLY A 106 1.75 -2.98 1.69
C GLY A 106 1.98 -1.85 2.71
N ALA A 107 3.21 -1.37 2.87
CA ALA A 107 3.55 -0.34 3.86
C ALA A 107 3.26 1.09 3.39
N LEU A 108 2.80 1.30 2.15
CA LEU A 108 2.53 2.64 1.64
C LEU A 108 1.21 3.19 2.19
N ILE A 109 1.30 4.20 3.04
CA ILE A 109 0.13 4.85 3.64
C ILE A 109 -0.24 6.11 2.84
N LYS A 110 -1.45 6.14 2.28
CA LYS A 110 -2.05 7.38 1.76
C LYS A 110 -2.57 8.20 2.93
N THR A 111 -1.81 9.21 3.34
CA THR A 111 -2.07 9.99 4.56
C THR A 111 -3.48 10.59 4.59
N VAL A 112 -4.18 10.36 5.69
CA VAL A 112 -5.38 11.08 6.09
C VAL A 112 -5.01 11.92 7.33
N PRO A 113 -5.26 13.24 7.35
CA PRO A 113 -4.96 14.05 8.53
C PRO A 113 -5.68 13.52 9.77
N ILE A 114 -5.01 13.51 10.92
CA ILE A 114 -5.62 13.07 12.19
C ILE A 114 -6.90 13.85 12.55
N ALA A 115 -6.96 15.14 12.18
CA ALA A 115 -8.12 15.98 12.39
C ALA A 115 -9.19 15.87 11.29
N ALA A 116 -9.05 14.97 10.30
CA ALA A 116 -10.04 14.76 9.25
C ALA A 116 -11.47 14.52 9.79
N PRO A 117 -11.68 13.80 10.92
CA PRO A 117 -13.00 13.64 11.53
C PRO A 117 -13.69 14.95 11.95
N CYS A 118 -12.95 16.05 12.11
CA CYS A 118 -13.54 17.34 12.45
C CYS A 118 -14.16 18.09 11.26
N TYR A 119 -13.93 17.65 10.03
CA TYR A 119 -14.27 18.41 8.82
C TYR A 119 -15.16 17.61 7.86
N ARG A 120 -16.34 18.15 7.54
CA ARG A 120 -17.34 17.47 6.70
C ARG A 120 -16.89 17.25 5.26
N ASN A 121 -16.04 18.10 4.72
CA ASN A 121 -15.53 18.01 3.35
C ASN A 121 -14.44 16.92 3.17
N PHE A 122 -13.97 16.30 4.25
CA PHE A 122 -13.03 15.18 4.18
C PHE A 122 -13.71 13.81 3.98
N GLY A 123 -15.04 13.72 4.15
CA GLY A 123 -15.79 12.47 3.99
C GLY A 123 -15.68 11.48 5.16
N SER A 124 -14.88 11.80 6.18
CA SER A 124 -14.67 10.99 7.39
C SER A 124 -15.17 11.66 8.67
N TYR A 125 -16.11 12.61 8.54
CA TYR A 125 -16.62 13.37 9.69
C TYR A 125 -17.20 12.46 10.77
N ASP A 126 -16.67 12.61 11.98
CA ASP A 126 -17.15 11.94 13.18
C ASP A 126 -16.98 12.89 14.36
N LYS A 127 -18.11 13.24 14.97
CA LYS A 127 -18.16 14.20 16.09
C LYS A 127 -17.43 13.66 17.32
N VAL A 128 -17.56 12.38 17.62
CA VAL A 128 -16.95 11.75 18.80
C VAL A 128 -15.44 11.69 18.63
N GLU A 129 -14.99 11.25 17.46
CA GLU A 129 -13.56 11.19 17.16
C GLU A 129 -12.92 12.58 17.09
N CYS A 130 -13.64 13.57 16.53
CA CYS A 130 -13.18 14.95 16.58
C CYS A 130 -12.98 15.44 18.01
N SER A 131 -13.92 15.17 18.92
CA SER A 131 -13.77 15.52 20.34
C SER A 131 -12.54 14.85 20.95
N ARG A 132 -12.30 13.55 20.68
CA ARG A 132 -11.09 12.83 21.14
C ARG A 132 -9.80 13.52 20.66
N VAL A 133 -9.72 13.85 19.37
CA VAL A 133 -8.55 14.49 18.76
C VAL A 133 -8.32 15.89 19.37
N VAL A 134 -9.38 16.66 19.59
CA VAL A 134 -9.28 18.00 20.20
C VAL A 134 -8.82 17.90 21.66
N ASP A 135 -9.42 17.01 22.45
CA ASP A 135 -9.08 16.84 23.87
C ASP A 135 -7.64 16.34 24.08
N GLN A 136 -7.09 15.61 23.11
CA GLN A 136 -5.74 15.07 23.13
C GLN A 136 -4.74 15.87 22.28
N TRP A 137 -5.11 17.03 21.72
CA TRP A 137 -4.28 17.73 20.74
C TRP A 137 -2.85 18.06 21.23
N SER A 138 -2.69 18.33 22.52
CA SER A 138 -1.40 18.60 23.15
C SER A 138 -0.66 17.36 23.66
N ASN A 139 -1.22 16.16 23.48
CA ASN A 139 -0.58 14.89 23.82
C ASN A 139 0.35 14.47 22.67
N SER A 140 1.66 14.43 22.91
CA SER A 140 2.67 14.04 21.90
C SER A 140 2.58 12.58 21.44
N SER A 141 1.83 11.75 22.17
CA SER A 141 1.58 10.35 21.82
C SER A 141 0.23 10.14 21.12
N LEU A 142 -0.50 11.20 20.80
CA LEU A 142 -1.74 11.13 20.04
C LEU A 142 -1.45 10.58 18.63
N GLN A 143 -2.18 9.53 18.26
CA GLN A 143 -2.22 8.95 16.92
C GLN A 143 -3.68 8.82 16.44
#